data_AF-A0A133N9Y0-F1
#
_entry.id   AF-A0A133N9Y0-F1
#
_cell.length_a   1.000
_cell.length_b   1.000
_cell.length_c   1.000
_cell.angle_alpha   90.00
_cell.angle_beta   90.00
_cell.angle_gamma   90.00
#
_symmetry.space_group_name_H-M   'P 1'
#
loop_
_entity.id
_entity.type
_entity.pdbx_description
1 polymer ?
#
loop_
_entity_poly.entity_id
_entity_poly.type
_entity_poly.pdbx_seq_one_letter_code
_entity_poly.pdbx_strand_id
1 'polypeptide(L)'
;MYKCKEELFMKIWKKLLCSAMLVLGCSTAFAKGEDFSKIMLKDVAGKEYSFGKMKKPTYVKFWASWCPVCLSGLEEIDNLSKEKKDFEVVTVVFPGKKGEKSAVDFKEWYRSLEYKNVKVLLDEKGELLKLVNPRVYPTSVVLDASSKVQKVIPGHLGKAEIKSLFPMLKMDKKMDSKMMNDMMMKDNKMDKMMKDDKNMKMEKAGDSKNEKKKTM
;
A
#
# COMPACT_ATOMS: atom_id res chain seq x y z
N MET A 1 49.40 -29.29 -34.29
CA MET A 1 49.31 -28.89 -32.87
C MET A 1 48.78 -27.45 -32.71
N TYR A 2 47.61 -27.11 -33.25
CA TYR A 2 47.00 -25.78 -33.05
C TYR A 2 45.54 -25.82 -32.54
N LYS A 3 44.99 -27.02 -32.35
CA LYS A 3 43.58 -27.24 -31.98
C LYS A 3 43.31 -27.30 -30.46
N CYS A 4 44.32 -26.94 -29.65
CA CYS A 4 44.25 -27.05 -28.17
C CYS A 4 44.36 -25.69 -27.45
N LYS A 5 44.67 -24.59 -28.17
CA LYS A 5 44.80 -23.24 -27.58
C LYS A 5 43.50 -22.41 -27.58
N GLU A 6 42.55 -22.68 -28.49
CA GLU A 6 41.30 -21.92 -28.59
C GLU A 6 40.23 -22.31 -27.56
N GLU A 7 40.22 -23.57 -27.13
CA GLU A 7 39.25 -24.11 -26.15
C GLU A 7 39.43 -23.53 -24.73
N LEU A 8 40.61 -22.99 -24.42
CA LEU A 8 40.93 -22.45 -23.10
C LEU A 8 40.52 -20.98 -22.96
N PHE A 9 40.61 -20.21 -24.05
CA PHE A 9 40.32 -18.77 -24.06
C PHE A 9 38.81 -18.48 -23.91
N MET A 10 37.96 -19.31 -24.53
CA MET A 10 36.50 -19.17 -24.45
C MET A 10 35.92 -19.54 -23.07
N LYS A 11 36.61 -20.37 -22.28
CA LYS A 11 36.18 -20.74 -20.92
C LYS A 11 36.46 -19.66 -19.88
N ILE A 12 37.53 -18.88 -20.07
CA ILE A 12 37.89 -17.76 -19.18
C ILE A 12 36.95 -16.57 -19.44
N TRP A 13 36.55 -16.35 -20.70
CA TRP A 13 35.60 -15.28 -21.02
C TRP A 13 34.16 -15.60 -20.61
N LYS A 14 33.73 -16.87 -20.68
CA LYS A 14 32.45 -17.32 -20.09
C LYS A 14 32.40 -17.12 -18.57
N LYS A 15 33.53 -17.25 -17.86
CA LYS A 15 33.60 -17.01 -16.41
C LYS A 15 33.64 -15.51 -16.05
N LEU A 16 34.18 -14.66 -16.91
CA LEU A 16 34.17 -13.21 -16.72
C LEU A 16 32.85 -12.55 -17.13
N LEU A 17 32.10 -13.12 -18.08
CA LEU A 17 30.76 -12.64 -18.46
C LEU A 17 29.67 -12.96 -17.42
N CYS A 18 29.84 -13.98 -16.57
CA CYS A 18 28.86 -14.29 -15.51
C CYS A 18 29.07 -13.49 -14.22
N SER A 19 30.21 -12.82 -14.04
CA SER A 19 30.51 -12.05 -12.82
C SER A 19 30.03 -10.58 -12.87
N ALA A 20 29.68 -10.06 -14.05
CA ALA A 20 29.23 -8.69 -14.23
C ALA A 20 27.69 -8.54 -14.29
N MET A 21 26.94 -9.60 -13.97
CA MET A 21 25.47 -9.61 -13.95
C MET A 21 24.91 -9.82 -12.53
N LEU A 22 25.61 -9.27 -11.53
CA LEU A 22 25.22 -9.37 -10.11
C LEU A 22 25.02 -7.99 -9.45
N VAL A 23 24.65 -6.96 -10.22
CA VAL A 23 24.23 -5.65 -9.67
C VAL A 23 23.09 -5.05 -10.50
N LEU A 24 21.99 -5.79 -10.64
CA LEU A 24 20.69 -5.17 -10.85
C LEU A 24 19.79 -5.65 -9.72
N GLY A 25 19.89 -4.93 -8.61
CA GLY A 25 18.92 -4.99 -7.54
C GLY A 25 17.54 -4.75 -8.12
N CYS A 26 16.81 -5.83 -8.31
CA CYS A 26 15.37 -5.79 -8.42
C CYS A 26 14.87 -5.32 -7.05
N SER A 27 14.78 -4.01 -6.88
CA SER A 27 13.86 -3.42 -5.92
C SER A 27 12.48 -3.90 -6.35
N THR A 28 12.05 -5.05 -5.81
CA THR A 28 10.64 -5.38 -5.78
C THR A 28 10.00 -4.33 -4.91
N ALA A 29 9.62 -3.21 -5.51
CA ALA A 29 8.59 -2.36 -4.96
C ALA A 29 7.38 -3.29 -4.79
N PHE A 30 7.11 -3.72 -3.56
CA PHE A 30 5.77 -4.19 -3.20
C PHE A 30 4.83 -3.13 -3.75
N ALA A 31 3.96 -3.50 -4.69
CA ALA A 31 3.01 -2.59 -5.28
C ALA A 31 2.08 -2.09 -4.15
N LYS A 32 2.48 -0.98 -3.53
CA LYS A 32 1.69 -0.20 -2.58
C LYS A 32 0.54 0.36 -3.40
N GLY A 33 -0.58 -0.36 -3.51
CA GLY A 33 -1.65 0.10 -4.38
C GLY A 33 -2.77 -0.87 -4.75
N GLU A 34 -2.97 -1.97 -4.03
CA GLU A 34 -4.23 -2.71 -4.15
C GLU A 34 -5.38 -1.79 -3.72
N ASP A 35 -6.38 -1.64 -4.60
CA ASP A 35 -7.41 -0.61 -4.50
C ASP A 35 -8.80 -1.24 -4.36
N PHE A 36 -9.39 -1.08 -3.19
CA PHE A 36 -10.70 -1.65 -2.88
C PHE A 36 -11.85 -0.81 -3.44
N SER A 37 -11.62 0.41 -3.93
CA SER A 37 -12.68 1.33 -4.36
C SER A 37 -13.52 0.83 -5.54
N LYS A 38 -12.99 -0.13 -6.32
CA LYS A 38 -13.68 -0.73 -7.47
C LYS A 38 -14.53 -1.95 -7.12
N ILE A 39 -14.45 -2.41 -5.88
CA ILE A 39 -15.10 -3.66 -5.45
C ILE A 39 -16.38 -3.32 -4.69
N MET A 40 -17.46 -3.98 -5.09
CA MET A 40 -18.77 -3.88 -4.45
C MET A 40 -19.16 -5.23 -3.86
N LEU A 41 -19.44 -5.24 -2.57
CA LEU A 41 -19.87 -6.44 -1.85
C LEU A 41 -21.27 -6.24 -1.28
N LYS A 42 -21.87 -7.33 -0.83
CA LYS A 42 -23.09 -7.30 -0.01
C LYS A 42 -22.77 -7.72 1.40
N ASP A 43 -23.46 -7.14 2.37
CA ASP A 43 -23.42 -7.63 3.74
C ASP A 43 -24.35 -8.84 3.94
N VAL A 44 -24.31 -9.43 5.14
CA VAL A 44 -25.17 -10.56 5.52
C VAL A 44 -26.68 -10.24 5.46
N ALA A 45 -27.07 -8.96 5.51
CA ALA A 45 -28.45 -8.51 5.34
C ALA A 45 -28.80 -8.21 3.86
N GLY A 46 -27.86 -8.42 2.93
CA GLY A 46 -28.04 -8.19 1.50
C GLY A 46 -27.84 -6.74 1.07
N LYS A 47 -27.43 -5.83 1.97
CA LYS A 47 -27.20 -4.43 1.65
C LYS A 47 -25.85 -4.26 0.93
N GLU A 48 -25.85 -3.45 -0.11
CA GLU A 48 -24.63 -3.13 -0.86
C GLU A 48 -23.66 -2.28 -0.04
N TYR A 49 -22.37 -2.58 -0.22
CA TYR A 49 -21.26 -1.89 0.40
C TYR A 49 -20.17 -1.59 -0.64
N SER A 50 -19.74 -0.33 -0.67
CA SER A 50 -18.65 0.17 -1.51
C SER A 50 -17.59 0.80 -0.62
N PHE A 51 -16.34 0.36 -0.75
CA PHE A 51 -15.23 0.90 0.01
C PHE A 51 -14.95 2.35 -0.37
N GLY A 52 -14.70 3.21 0.62
CA GLY A 52 -14.26 4.60 0.40
C GLY A 52 -15.39 5.61 0.22
N LYS A 53 -16.66 5.17 0.23
CA LYS A 53 -17.82 6.08 0.21
C LYS A 53 -17.80 7.07 1.37
N MET A 54 -17.32 6.64 2.54
CA MET A 54 -17.26 7.47 3.75
C MET A 54 -16.01 8.35 3.84
N LYS A 55 -15.05 8.22 2.90
CA LYS A 55 -13.74 8.91 2.92
C LYS A 55 -13.01 8.79 4.27
N LYS A 56 -13.15 7.64 4.92
CA LYS A 56 -12.47 7.29 6.16
C LYS A 56 -11.50 6.14 5.92
N PRO A 57 -10.37 6.08 6.65
CA PRO A 57 -9.58 4.86 6.74
C PRO A 57 -10.44 3.70 7.22
N THR A 58 -10.11 2.48 6.80
CA THR A 58 -10.93 1.30 7.10
C THR A 58 -10.05 0.15 7.57
N TYR A 59 -10.41 -0.42 8.72
CA TYR A 59 -9.90 -1.71 9.18
C TYR A 59 -10.79 -2.83 8.62
N VAL A 60 -10.17 -3.78 7.95
CA VAL A 60 -10.84 -4.93 7.35
C VAL A 60 -10.30 -6.21 7.96
N LYS A 61 -11.14 -6.99 8.65
CA LYS A 61 -10.77 -8.33 9.15
C LYS A 61 -11.24 -9.39 8.18
N PHE A 62 -10.30 -10.13 7.57
CA PHE A 62 -10.59 -11.34 6.82
C PHE A 62 -10.63 -12.52 7.78
N TRP A 63 -11.73 -13.28 7.73
CA TRP A 63 -11.97 -14.39 8.64
C TRP A 63 -12.81 -15.49 7.99
N ALA A 64 -12.99 -16.60 8.73
CA ALA A 64 -13.81 -17.73 8.29
C ALA A 64 -14.58 -18.37 9.45
N SER A 65 -15.74 -18.99 9.17
CA SER A 65 -16.60 -19.60 10.19
C SER A 65 -15.95 -20.77 10.94
N TRP A 66 -15.04 -21.49 10.30
CA TRP A 66 -14.31 -22.63 10.88
C TRP A 66 -13.08 -22.24 11.70
N CYS A 67 -12.70 -20.95 11.71
CA CYS A 67 -11.46 -20.47 12.33
C CYS A 67 -11.69 -20.10 13.82
N PRO A 68 -11.20 -20.88 14.80
CA PRO A 68 -11.51 -20.65 16.21
C PRO A 68 -10.99 -19.30 16.73
N VAL A 69 -9.77 -18.93 16.34
CA VAL A 69 -9.14 -17.65 16.70
C VAL A 69 -9.91 -16.46 16.09
N CYS A 70 -10.55 -16.67 14.94
CA CYS A 70 -11.38 -15.64 14.34
C CYS A 70 -12.62 -15.37 15.18
N LEU A 71 -13.28 -16.44 15.64
CA LEU A 71 -14.50 -16.41 16.46
C LEU A 71 -14.23 -15.80 17.84
N SER A 72 -13.14 -16.19 18.50
CA SER A 72 -12.77 -15.63 19.81
C SER A 72 -12.54 -14.12 19.75
N GLY A 73 -12.10 -13.59 18.61
CA GLY A 73 -11.90 -12.17 18.40
C GLY A 73 -13.13 -11.39 17.90
N LEU A 74 -14.30 -12.01 17.70
CA LEU A 74 -15.48 -11.29 17.19
C LEU A 74 -16.10 -10.34 18.22
N GLU A 75 -16.09 -10.71 19.50
CA GLU A 75 -16.58 -9.83 20.58
C GLU A 75 -15.76 -8.53 20.66
N GLU A 76 -14.44 -8.61 20.48
CA GLU A 76 -13.59 -7.42 20.42
C GLU A 76 -13.95 -6.52 19.24
N ILE A 77 -14.28 -7.11 18.08
CA ILE A 77 -14.74 -6.37 16.90
C ILE A 77 -16.11 -5.76 17.14
N ASP A 78 -17.05 -6.47 17.76
CA ASP A 78 -18.38 -5.93 18.10
C ASP A 78 -18.26 -4.74 19.04
N ASN A 79 -17.47 -4.88 20.11
CA ASN A 79 -17.24 -3.82 21.08
C ASN A 79 -16.48 -2.64 20.47
N LEU A 80 -15.45 -2.90 19.64
CA LEU A 80 -14.79 -1.85 18.90
C LEU A 80 -15.82 -1.14 18.01
N SER A 81 -16.62 -1.84 17.21
CA SER A 81 -17.63 -1.27 16.30
C SER A 81 -18.64 -0.30 16.93
N LYS A 82 -18.93 -0.44 18.23
CA LYS A 82 -19.80 0.50 18.99
C LYS A 82 -19.15 1.85 19.28
N GLU A 83 -17.83 1.91 19.36
CA GLU A 83 -17.11 3.10 19.81
C GLU A 83 -17.11 4.21 18.75
N LYS A 84 -17.07 5.47 19.19
CA LYS A 84 -16.85 6.62 18.31
C LYS A 84 -15.37 6.68 17.89
N LYS A 85 -15.11 6.64 16.58
CA LYS A 85 -13.76 6.58 15.99
C LYS A 85 -13.70 7.30 14.65
N ASP A 86 -12.47 7.59 14.21
CA ASP A 86 -12.15 8.24 12.94
C ASP A 86 -11.92 7.26 11.78
N PHE A 87 -12.09 5.96 12.01
CA PHE A 87 -11.98 4.89 11.01
C PHE A 87 -13.20 3.95 10.99
N GLU A 88 -13.43 3.28 9.87
CA GLU A 88 -14.44 2.23 9.73
C GLU A 88 -13.90 0.86 10.16
N VAL A 89 -14.79 0.00 10.67
CA VAL A 89 -14.48 -1.41 10.95
C VAL A 89 -15.43 -2.28 10.15
N VAL A 90 -14.87 -3.14 9.31
CA VAL A 90 -15.60 -4.11 8.52
C VAL A 90 -14.91 -5.46 8.59
N THR A 91 -15.67 -6.53 8.37
CA THR A 91 -15.12 -7.88 8.28
C THR A 91 -15.57 -8.51 6.97
N VAL A 92 -14.78 -9.44 6.44
CA VAL A 92 -15.08 -10.12 5.17
C VAL A 92 -14.88 -11.61 5.35
N VAL A 93 -15.84 -12.37 4.84
CA VAL A 93 -15.75 -13.82 4.66
C VAL A 93 -15.82 -14.14 3.16
N PHE A 94 -15.43 -15.36 2.80
CA PHE A 94 -15.28 -15.79 1.40
C PHE A 94 -16.16 -17.01 1.10
N PRO A 95 -17.49 -16.85 0.94
CA PRO A 95 -18.38 -18.00 0.80
C PRO A 95 -17.98 -18.96 -0.33
N GLY A 96 -18.05 -20.26 -0.03
CA GLY A 96 -17.69 -21.35 -0.94
C GLY A 96 -16.20 -21.44 -1.30
N LYS A 97 -15.32 -20.72 -0.60
CA LYS A 97 -13.87 -20.67 -0.88
C LYS A 97 -13.09 -20.94 0.40
N LYS A 98 -11.88 -21.50 0.26
CA LYS A 98 -10.96 -21.75 1.38
C LYS A 98 -11.64 -22.48 2.57
N GLY A 99 -12.56 -23.41 2.28
CA GLY A 99 -13.30 -24.18 3.28
C GLY A 99 -14.46 -23.45 3.97
N GLU A 100 -14.79 -22.24 3.55
CA GLU A 100 -15.96 -21.51 4.07
C GLU A 100 -17.29 -22.13 3.60
N LYS A 101 -18.32 -21.97 4.44
CA LYS A 101 -19.72 -22.27 4.13
C LYS A 101 -20.18 -21.61 2.83
N SER A 102 -21.26 -22.13 2.24
CA SER A 102 -21.97 -21.41 1.17
C SER A 102 -22.52 -20.07 1.69
N ALA A 103 -22.86 -19.13 0.82
CA ALA A 103 -23.38 -17.84 1.25
C ALA A 103 -24.71 -17.96 2.02
N VAL A 104 -25.53 -18.97 1.68
CA VAL A 104 -26.80 -19.27 2.34
C VAL A 104 -26.53 -19.83 3.73
N ASP A 105 -25.75 -20.91 3.83
CA ASP A 105 -25.46 -21.57 5.10
C ASP A 105 -24.66 -20.66 6.04
N PHE A 106 -23.78 -19.81 5.50
CA PHE A 106 -23.06 -18.83 6.29
C PHE A 106 -24.01 -17.83 6.95
N LYS A 107 -24.98 -17.28 6.19
CA LYS A 107 -25.95 -16.32 6.74
C LYS A 107 -26.82 -16.96 7.82
N GLU A 108 -27.28 -18.19 7.60
CA GLU A 108 -28.06 -18.94 8.59
C GLU A 108 -27.26 -19.18 9.86
N TRP A 109 -26.04 -19.73 9.73
CA TRP A 109 -25.16 -19.96 10.87
C TRP A 109 -24.78 -18.66 11.59
N TYR A 110 -24.46 -17.59 10.86
CA TYR A 110 -24.04 -16.31 11.46
C TYR A 110 -25.13 -15.68 12.32
N ARG A 111 -26.42 -15.88 11.99
CA ARG A 111 -27.55 -15.39 12.80
C ARG A 111 -27.56 -15.96 14.22
N SER A 112 -26.95 -17.13 14.44
CA SER A 112 -26.85 -17.74 15.78
C SER A 112 -25.81 -17.07 16.69
N LEU A 113 -24.91 -16.24 16.15
CA LEU A 113 -23.83 -15.60 16.92
C LEU A 113 -24.24 -14.29 17.62
N GLU A 114 -25.42 -13.76 17.32
CA GLU A 114 -26.03 -12.60 17.99
C GLU A 114 -25.21 -11.28 18.03
N TYR A 115 -24.17 -11.14 17.19
CA TYR A 115 -23.39 -9.90 17.09
C TYR A 115 -24.15 -8.79 16.36
N LYS A 116 -24.38 -7.67 17.05
CA LYS A 116 -25.21 -6.56 16.56
C LYS A 116 -24.44 -5.50 15.77
N ASN A 117 -23.13 -5.39 15.98
CA ASN A 117 -22.31 -4.27 15.48
C ASN A 117 -21.20 -4.73 14.53
N VAL A 118 -21.04 -6.05 14.35
CA VAL A 118 -20.07 -6.60 13.40
C VAL A 118 -20.64 -6.51 11.99
N LYS A 119 -20.06 -5.64 11.17
CA LYS A 119 -20.37 -5.59 9.73
C LYS A 119 -19.65 -6.73 9.02
N VAL A 120 -20.40 -7.69 8.50
CA VAL A 120 -19.86 -8.84 7.75
C VAL A 120 -20.24 -8.71 6.28
N LEU A 121 -19.22 -8.61 5.43
CA LEU A 121 -19.33 -8.56 3.99
C LEU A 121 -19.02 -9.94 3.39
N LEU A 122 -19.71 -10.28 2.31
CA LEU A 122 -19.59 -11.55 1.62
C LEU A 122 -18.85 -11.36 0.29
N ASP A 123 -17.62 -11.85 0.20
CA ASP A 123 -16.86 -11.89 -1.05
C ASP A 123 -17.19 -13.15 -1.86
N GLU A 124 -18.43 -13.21 -2.34
CA GLU A 124 -18.97 -14.33 -3.12
C GLU A 124 -18.24 -14.51 -4.46
N LYS A 125 -17.66 -13.45 -5.03
CA LYS A 125 -16.87 -13.53 -6.27
C LYS A 125 -15.39 -13.83 -6.02
N GLY A 126 -14.91 -13.66 -4.80
CA GLY A 126 -13.50 -13.85 -4.43
C GLY A 126 -12.59 -12.73 -4.95
N GLU A 127 -13.13 -11.52 -5.17
CA GLU A 127 -12.37 -10.39 -5.69
C GLU A 127 -11.33 -9.91 -4.67
N LEU A 128 -11.72 -9.75 -3.41
CA LEU A 128 -10.80 -9.40 -2.33
C LEU A 128 -9.87 -10.58 -1.99
N LEU A 129 -10.37 -11.81 -2.11
CA LEU A 129 -9.55 -12.99 -1.91
C LEU A 129 -8.39 -13.05 -2.90
N LYS A 130 -8.66 -12.76 -4.18
CA LYS A 130 -7.64 -12.72 -5.24
C LYS A 130 -6.71 -11.52 -5.08
N LEU A 131 -7.27 -10.36 -4.74
CA LEU A 131 -6.53 -9.12 -4.60
C LEU A 131 -5.47 -9.25 -3.52
N VAL A 132 -5.88 -9.57 -2.28
CA VAL A 132 -4.97 -9.58 -1.12
C VAL A 132 -4.28 -10.93 -0.92
N ASN A 133 -4.90 -12.02 -1.37
CA ASN A 133 -4.41 -13.39 -1.21
C ASN A 133 -3.98 -13.76 0.23
N PRO A 134 -4.88 -13.65 1.23
CA PRO A 134 -4.57 -14.00 2.61
C PRO A 134 -4.13 -15.47 2.72
N ARG A 135 -2.95 -15.69 3.32
CA ARG A 135 -2.38 -17.04 3.52
C ARG A 135 -2.84 -17.71 4.81
N VAL A 136 -3.29 -16.92 5.78
CA VAL A 136 -3.73 -17.38 7.11
C VAL A 136 -4.97 -16.62 7.56
N TYR A 137 -5.73 -17.20 8.47
CA TYR A 137 -6.85 -16.54 9.13
C TYR A 137 -6.61 -16.42 10.64
N PRO A 138 -7.05 -15.31 11.28
CA PRO A 138 -7.51 -14.09 10.62
C PRO A 138 -6.37 -13.33 9.92
N THR A 139 -6.71 -12.47 8.97
CA THR A 139 -5.78 -11.50 8.37
C THR A 139 -6.42 -10.12 8.41
N SER A 140 -5.67 -9.12 8.85
CA SER A 140 -6.11 -7.73 8.90
C SER A 140 -5.58 -6.95 7.71
N VAL A 141 -6.45 -6.20 7.04
CA VAL A 141 -6.10 -5.28 5.96
C VAL A 141 -6.44 -3.86 6.39
N VAL A 142 -5.47 -2.97 6.30
CA VAL A 142 -5.63 -1.56 6.68
C VAL A 142 -5.68 -0.71 5.42
N LEU A 143 -6.81 -0.04 5.22
CA LEU A 143 -7.04 0.86 4.09
C LEU A 143 -6.92 2.31 4.53
N ASP A 144 -6.41 3.16 3.64
CA ASP A 144 -6.51 4.60 3.81
C ASP A 144 -7.88 5.16 3.37
N ALA A 145 -8.07 6.47 3.49
CA ALA A 145 -9.33 7.15 3.15
C ALA A 145 -9.71 7.07 1.66
N SER A 146 -8.78 6.62 0.80
CA SER A 146 -9.00 6.39 -0.63
C SER A 146 -9.19 4.90 -0.94
N SER A 147 -9.38 4.06 0.08
CA SER A 147 -9.54 2.60 -0.04
C SER A 147 -8.31 1.87 -0.58
N LYS A 148 -7.11 2.47 -0.47
CA LYS A 148 -5.87 1.81 -0.88
C LYS A 148 -5.26 1.05 0.28
N VAL A 149 -4.82 -0.17 0.02
CA VAL A 149 -4.15 -1.03 1.00
C VAL A 149 -2.83 -0.38 1.45
N GLN A 150 -2.71 -0.17 2.76
CA GLN A 150 -1.50 0.34 3.41
C GLN A 150 -0.72 -0.77 4.11
N LYS A 151 -1.42 -1.70 4.77
CA LYS A 151 -0.83 -2.81 5.51
C LYS A 151 -1.71 -4.06 5.40
N VAL A 152 -1.06 -5.23 5.36
CA VAL A 152 -1.68 -6.55 5.50
C VAL A 152 -0.96 -7.26 6.64
N ILE A 153 -1.69 -7.62 7.68
CA ILE A 153 -1.14 -8.13 8.94
C ILE A 153 -1.78 -9.48 9.24
N PRO A 154 -1.04 -10.60 9.16
CA PRO A 154 -1.56 -11.91 9.53
C PRO A 154 -1.73 -12.03 11.05
N GLY A 155 -2.72 -12.81 11.48
CA GLY A 155 -2.97 -13.09 12.90
C GLY A 155 -4.07 -12.22 13.52
N HIS A 156 -4.41 -12.57 14.76
CA HIS A 156 -5.38 -11.82 15.55
C HIS A 156 -4.78 -10.48 15.99
N LEU A 157 -5.59 -9.43 15.96
CA LEU A 157 -5.24 -8.13 16.51
C LEU A 157 -6.29 -7.74 17.53
N GLY A 158 -5.84 -7.40 18.73
CA GLY A 158 -6.69 -6.87 19.78
C GLY A 158 -7.11 -5.43 19.50
N LYS A 159 -8.13 -4.97 20.21
CA LYS A 159 -8.69 -3.62 20.05
C LYS A 159 -7.63 -2.49 20.10
N ALA A 160 -6.71 -2.56 21.05
CA ALA A 160 -5.67 -1.54 21.25
C ALA A 160 -4.70 -1.49 20.06
N GLU A 161 -4.30 -2.65 19.56
CA GLU A 161 -3.43 -2.78 18.39
C GLU A 161 -4.10 -2.20 17.16
N ILE A 162 -5.37 -2.54 16.90
CA ILE A 162 -6.15 -2.00 15.77
C ILE A 162 -6.17 -0.47 15.82
N LYS A 163 -6.44 0.13 16.98
CA LYS A 163 -6.48 1.60 17.13
C LYS A 163 -5.12 2.24 16.84
N SER A 164 -4.02 1.60 17.23
CA SER A 164 -2.66 2.10 17.00
C SER A 164 -2.27 2.17 15.52
N LEU A 165 -2.94 1.41 14.64
CA LEU A 165 -2.65 1.38 13.20
C LEU A 165 -2.88 2.73 12.51
N PHE A 166 -3.89 3.49 12.94
CA PHE A 166 -4.32 4.70 12.22
C PHE A 166 -3.48 5.95 12.51
N PRO A 167 -3.02 6.22 13.75
CA PRO A 167 -2.02 7.25 14.01
C PRO A 167 -0.72 7.01 13.22
N MET A 168 -0.27 5.74 13.11
CA MET A 168 0.93 5.40 12.35
C MET A 168 0.80 5.78 10.86
N LEU A 169 -0.35 5.53 10.23
CA LEU A 169 -0.57 5.94 8.83
C LEU A 169 -0.47 7.46 8.61
N LYS A 170 -0.89 8.25 9.60
CA LYS A 170 -0.80 9.72 9.52
C LYS A 170 0.66 10.19 9.60
N MET A 171 1.50 9.49 10.37
CA MET A 171 2.93 9.78 10.47
C MET A 171 3.66 9.41 9.18
N ASP A 172 3.41 8.23 8.61
CA ASP A 172 4.01 7.79 7.35
C ASP A 172 3.73 8.79 6.22
N LYS A 173 2.46 9.21 6.07
CA LYS A 173 2.07 10.23 5.05
C LYS A 173 2.72 11.59 5.29
N LYS A 174 2.89 12.01 6.54
CA LYS A 174 3.55 13.27 6.88
C LYS A 174 5.04 13.22 6.55
N MET A 175 5.70 12.09 6.77
CA MET A 175 7.10 11.89 6.42
C MET A 175 7.30 11.87 4.89
N ASP A 176 6.44 11.16 4.15
CA ASP A 176 6.45 11.15 2.68
C ASP A 176 6.25 12.56 2.10
N SER A 177 5.25 13.30 2.60
CA SER A 177 4.98 14.68 2.15
C SER A 177 6.10 15.65 2.51
N LYS A 178 6.69 15.52 3.70
CA LYS A 178 7.84 16.34 4.11
C LYS A 178 9.04 16.08 3.20
N MET A 179 9.34 14.81 2.92
CA MET A 179 10.45 14.43 2.03
C MET A 179 10.25 14.98 0.62
N MET A 180 9.02 14.93 0.07
CA MET A 180 8.70 15.53 -1.24
C MET A 180 8.85 17.05 -1.23
N ASN A 181 8.37 17.75 -0.20
CA ASN A 181 8.54 19.20 -0.11
C ASN A 181 10.01 19.61 0.05
N ASP A 182 10.78 18.86 0.85
CA ASP A 182 12.21 19.10 1.06
C ASP A 182 13.01 18.88 -0.25
N MET A 183 12.60 17.91 -1.09
CA MET A 183 13.15 17.74 -2.44
C MET A 183 12.80 18.92 -3.36
N MET A 184 11.52 19.30 -3.44
CA MET A 184 11.09 20.42 -4.29
C MET A 184 11.74 21.76 -3.91
N MET A 185 11.96 22.00 -2.61
CA MET A 185 12.64 23.22 -2.14
C MET A 185 14.14 23.23 -2.49
N LYS A 186 14.80 22.06 -2.52
CA LYS A 186 16.20 21.95 -2.97
C LYS A 186 16.34 22.23 -4.46
N ASP A 187 15.43 21.70 -5.28
CA ASP A 187 15.44 21.93 -6.73
C ASP A 187 15.21 23.41 -7.07
N ASN A 188 14.23 24.05 -6.43
CA ASN A 188 14.01 25.49 -6.58
C ASN A 188 15.23 26.33 -6.17
N LYS A 189 15.95 25.91 -5.12
CA LYS A 189 17.18 26.60 -4.67
C LYS A 189 18.32 26.40 -5.66
N MET A 190 18.47 25.21 -6.23
CA MET A 190 19.47 24.89 -7.27
C MET A 190 19.21 25.68 -8.56
N ASP A 191 17.95 25.74 -9.01
CA ASP A 191 17.52 26.50 -10.18
C ASP A 191 17.74 28.01 -10.00
N LYS A 192 17.49 28.52 -8.78
CA LYS A 192 17.76 29.91 -8.43
C LYS A 192 19.27 30.20 -8.51
N MET A 193 20.11 29.34 -7.94
CA MET A 193 21.57 29.49 -8.02
C MET A 193 22.08 29.44 -9.47
N MET A 194 21.51 28.57 -10.33
CA MET A 194 21.87 28.54 -11.76
C MET A 194 21.39 29.77 -12.54
N LYS A 195 20.27 30.38 -12.15
CA LYS A 195 19.79 31.65 -12.75
C LYS A 195 20.62 32.83 -12.30
N ASP A 196 20.98 32.90 -11.01
CA ASP A 196 21.82 33.96 -10.45
C ASP A 196 23.23 33.92 -11.07
N ASP A 197 23.80 32.73 -11.29
CA ASP A 197 25.07 32.54 -12.01
C ASP A 197 25.01 32.99 -13.49
N LYS A 198 23.86 32.79 -14.15
CA LYS A 198 23.67 33.25 -15.54
C LYS A 198 23.48 34.77 -15.60
N ASN A 199 22.77 35.36 -14.64
CA ASN A 199 22.54 36.80 -14.59
C ASN A 199 23.84 37.55 -14.27
N MET A 200 24.66 37.01 -13.35
CA MET A 200 25.98 37.54 -13.02
C MET A 200 26.98 37.42 -14.19
N LYS A 201 26.79 36.46 -15.10
CA LYS A 201 27.57 36.36 -16.35
C LYS A 201 27.08 37.31 -17.44
N MET A 202 25.82 37.75 -17.42
CA MET A 202 25.30 38.74 -18.37
C MET A 202 25.65 40.19 -17.99
N GLU A 203 25.68 40.54 -16.70
CA GLU A 203 26.08 41.90 -16.28
C GLU A 203 27.57 42.21 -16.56
N LYS A 204 28.46 41.21 -16.45
CA LYS A 204 29.89 41.37 -16.80
C LYS A 204 30.17 41.50 -18.31
N ALA A 205 29.20 41.22 -19.17
CA ALA A 205 29.33 41.43 -20.62
C ALA A 205 28.81 42.81 -21.09
N GLY A 206 28.11 43.55 -20.22
CA GLY A 206 27.58 44.88 -20.50
C GLY A 206 28.57 46.03 -20.27
N ASP A 207 29.60 45.83 -19.44
CA ASP A 207 30.49 46.90 -18.97
C ASP A 207 31.72 47.16 -19.87
N SER A 208 31.72 46.66 -21.12
CA SER A 208 32.78 46.95 -22.10
C SER A 208 32.31 47.81 -23.29
N LYS A 209 31.10 48.39 -23.26
CA LYS A 209 30.58 49.18 -24.39
C LYS A 209 30.20 50.63 -24.07
N ASN A 210 30.63 51.19 -22.95
CA ASN A 210 30.39 52.60 -22.65
C ASN A 210 31.66 53.40 -22.30
N GLU A 211 32.72 53.23 -23.10
CA GLU A 211 33.88 54.13 -23.04
C GLU A 211 34.54 54.29 -24.42
N LYS A 212 33.76 54.53 -25.48
CA LYS A 212 34.30 54.96 -26.80
C LYS A 212 33.26 55.78 -27.57
N LYS A 213 32.79 56.88 -26.98
CA LYS A 213 32.10 57.94 -27.73
C LYS A 213 32.23 59.30 -27.04
N LYS A 214 33.47 59.71 -26.77
CA LYS A 214 33.78 61.08 -26.33
C LYS A 214 35.19 61.49 -26.73
N THR A 215 35.53 61.50 -28.02
CA THR A 215 36.58 62.39 -28.56
C THR A 215 36.50 62.44 -30.07
N MET A 216 36.39 63.68 -30.58
CA MET A 216 36.61 64.19 -31.95
C MET A 216 35.69 63.70 -33.06
#